data_AF-A0AAW4VC76-F1
#
_entry.id   AF-A0AAW4VC76-F1
#
_cell.length_a   1.000
_cell.length_b   1.000
_cell.length_c   1.000
_cell.angle_alpha   90.00
_cell.angle_beta   90.00
_cell.angle_gamma   90.00
#
_symmetry.space_group_name_H-M   'P 1'
#
loop_
_entity.id
_entity.type
_entity.pdbx_description
1 polymer ?
#
loop_
_entity_poly.entity_id
_entity_poly.type
_entity_poly.pdbx_seq_one_letter_code
_entity_poly.pdbx_strand_id
1 'polypeptide(L)'
;MKRLLLKKLIVISRSEQSSLEVPFKKGLNIILGGNKTGKSSLIKSIFTALGCDCSKIEKDWKNLISIYLLYFEYGDEQYCVLRCGKEFSIMKEEKNNYTCVINTEKFQLFCDKLMEIFEVNMQCVISNNSEIINVTTPLLFRFQYIDQDDGWSDIGNEFKNVRYIKDWKGDTNKFITGYLNNDYYKLKAKKIQLSNDKEEKLKELKSNEMFVNSISHDLKKKSQLENLNQLNTVDDVQKN
;
A
#
# COMPACT_ATOMS: atom_id res chain seq x y z
N MET A 1 17.39 -17.32 -1.10
CA MET A 1 16.03 -16.79 -0.85
C MET A 1 15.37 -17.69 0.17
N LYS A 2 14.95 -17.13 1.30
CA LYS A 2 14.19 -17.87 2.32
C LYS A 2 12.83 -18.30 1.74
N ARG A 3 12.28 -19.41 2.21
CA ARG A 3 10.98 -19.92 1.74
C ARG A 3 9.91 -19.55 2.76
N LEU A 4 8.79 -19.02 2.26
CA LEU A 4 7.55 -18.90 3.02
C LEU A 4 6.81 -20.24 2.97
N LEU A 5 6.59 -20.87 4.13
CA LEU A 5 5.88 -22.14 4.23
C LEU A 5 4.73 -21.99 5.23
N LEU A 6 3.50 -22.21 4.76
CA LEU A 6 2.32 -22.21 5.62
C LEU A 6 2.31 -23.48 6.47
N LYS A 7 2.00 -23.35 7.76
CA LYS A 7 1.96 -24.45 8.73
C LYS A 7 0.55 -24.85 9.09
N LYS A 8 -0.31 -23.87 9.37
CA LYS A 8 -1.72 -24.10 9.61
C LYS A 8 -2.52 -22.82 9.48
N LEU A 9 -3.79 -22.97 9.15
CA LEU A 9 -4.79 -21.93 9.21
C LEU A 9 -5.84 -22.33 10.27
N ILE A 10 -6.19 -21.40 11.14
CA ILE A 10 -7.33 -21.53 12.04
C ILE A 10 -8.32 -20.43 11.70
N VAL A 11 -9.58 -20.81 11.47
CA VAL A 11 -10.69 -19.86 11.30
C VAL A 11 -11.68 -20.06 12.45
N ILE A 12 -12.12 -18.96 13.05
CA ILE A 12 -12.98 -19.00 14.25
C ILE A 12 -14.30 -18.28 13.97
N SER A 13 -15.40 -19.00 14.22
CA SER A 13 -16.74 -18.45 14.27
C SER A 13 -17.15 -18.20 15.71
N ARG A 14 -17.26 -16.91 16.08
CA ARG A 14 -17.81 -16.54 17.40
C ARG A 14 -19.30 -16.87 17.51
N SER A 15 -20.05 -16.76 16.41
CA SER A 15 -21.49 -17.05 16.39
C SER A 15 -21.79 -18.53 16.61
N GLU A 16 -20.98 -19.42 16.05
CA GLU A 16 -21.13 -20.88 16.24
C GLU A 16 -20.34 -21.42 17.43
N GLN A 17 -19.59 -20.57 18.14
CA GLN A 17 -18.66 -20.99 19.21
C GLN A 17 -17.73 -22.13 18.76
N SER A 18 -17.30 -22.09 17.50
CA SER A 18 -16.56 -23.16 16.84
C SER A 18 -15.32 -22.61 16.12
N SER A 19 -14.37 -23.51 15.87
CA SER A 19 -13.19 -23.20 15.06
C SER A 19 -12.84 -24.38 14.17
N LEU A 20 -12.28 -24.08 12.99
CA LEU A 20 -11.70 -25.06 12.09
C LEU A 20 -10.19 -24.83 12.01
N GLU A 21 -9.41 -25.83 12.38
CA GLU A 21 -7.96 -25.87 12.20
C GLU A 21 -7.62 -26.76 10.99
N VAL A 22 -6.84 -26.21 10.06
CA VAL A 22 -6.37 -26.91 8.86
C VAL A 22 -4.84 -26.88 8.84
N PRO A 23 -4.17 -28.02 9.08
CA PRO A 23 -2.73 -28.11 8.99
C PRO A 23 -2.27 -28.20 7.52
N PHE A 24 -1.11 -27.62 7.24
CA PHE A 24 -0.42 -27.72 5.96
C PHE A 24 0.92 -28.42 6.14
N LYS A 25 1.26 -29.28 5.19
CA LYS A 25 2.56 -29.95 5.13
C LYS A 25 3.41 -29.35 4.04
N LYS A 26 4.73 -29.49 4.16
CA LYS A 26 5.66 -29.13 3.09
C LYS A 26 5.35 -29.97 1.84
N GLY A 27 5.12 -29.31 0.70
CA GLY A 27 4.82 -29.95 -0.58
C GLY A 27 3.38 -29.74 -1.02
N LEU A 28 2.85 -30.69 -1.78
CA LEU A 28 1.51 -30.62 -2.33
C LEU A 28 0.46 -30.95 -1.27
N ASN A 29 -0.42 -29.99 -0.99
CA ASN A 29 -1.60 -30.18 -0.14
C ASN A 29 -2.83 -30.21 -1.04
N ILE A 30 -3.66 -31.25 -0.92
CA ILE A 30 -4.86 -31.43 -1.74
C ILE A 30 -6.09 -31.28 -0.83
N ILE A 31 -6.96 -30.32 -1.14
CA ILE A 31 -8.22 -30.09 -0.42
C ILE A 31 -9.35 -30.68 -1.25
N LEU A 32 -9.94 -31.77 -0.77
CA LEU A 32 -11.03 -32.49 -1.44
C LEU A 32 -12.39 -32.18 -0.78
N GLY A 33 -13.45 -32.19 -1.59
CA GLY A 33 -14.81 -31.94 -1.12
C GLY A 33 -15.76 -31.64 -2.27
N GLY A 34 -17.06 -31.81 -2.04
CA GLY A 34 -18.11 -31.51 -3.01
C GLY A 34 -18.22 -30.03 -3.37
N ASN A 35 -19.09 -29.68 -4.31
CA ASN A 35 -19.36 -28.28 -4.61
C ASN A 35 -19.94 -27.56 -3.38
N LYS A 36 -19.55 -26.29 -3.19
CA LYS A 36 -20.01 -25.43 -2.09
C LYS A 36 -19.72 -25.94 -0.66
N THR A 37 -18.74 -26.83 -0.50
CA THR A 37 -18.30 -27.29 0.84
C THR A 37 -17.24 -26.40 1.50
N GLY A 38 -17.06 -25.17 1.02
CA GLY A 38 -16.13 -24.20 1.63
C GLY A 38 -14.65 -24.31 1.20
N LYS A 39 -14.31 -25.13 0.19
CA LYS A 39 -12.91 -25.29 -0.28
C LYS A 39 -12.27 -23.97 -0.72
N SER A 40 -12.96 -23.22 -1.59
CA SER A 40 -12.49 -21.92 -2.07
C SER A 40 -12.45 -20.90 -0.93
N SER A 41 -13.46 -20.90 -0.06
CA SER A 41 -13.49 -20.04 1.13
C SER A 41 -12.33 -20.28 2.08
N LEU A 42 -11.94 -21.54 2.27
CA LEU A 42 -10.78 -21.92 3.09
C LEU A 42 -9.46 -21.37 2.49
N ILE A 43 -9.25 -21.52 1.19
CA ILE A 43 -8.04 -20.97 0.52
C ILE A 43 -8.05 -19.44 0.59
N LYS A 44 -9.18 -18.79 0.31
CA LYS A 44 -9.34 -17.33 0.42
C LYS A 44 -9.08 -16.82 1.84
N SER A 45 -9.31 -17.65 2.86
CA SER A 45 -9.06 -17.30 4.27
C SER A 45 -7.56 -17.14 4.58
N ILE A 46 -6.68 -17.87 3.87
CA ILE A 46 -5.22 -17.67 3.96
C ILE A 46 -4.86 -16.26 3.52
N PHE A 47 -5.33 -15.87 2.33
CA PHE A 47 -5.09 -14.55 1.76
C PHE A 47 -5.75 -13.45 2.58
N THR A 48 -6.96 -13.70 3.10
CA THR A 48 -7.64 -12.79 4.02
C THR A 48 -6.78 -12.55 5.27
N ALA A 49 -6.20 -13.58 5.89
CA ALA A 49 -5.30 -13.40 7.03
C ALA A 49 -4.10 -12.50 6.66
N LEU A 50 -3.51 -12.71 5.47
CA LEU A 50 -2.41 -11.90 4.93
C LEU A 50 -2.82 -10.50 4.46
N GLY A 51 -4.04 -10.04 4.71
CA GLY A 51 -4.53 -8.71 4.29
C GLY A 51 -4.90 -8.60 2.82
N CYS A 52 -4.95 -9.71 2.10
CA CYS A 52 -5.38 -9.79 0.71
C CYS A 52 -6.89 -10.07 0.63
N ASP A 53 -7.69 -9.02 0.49
CA ASP A 53 -9.14 -9.17 0.33
C ASP A 53 -9.48 -9.62 -1.10
N CYS A 54 -9.93 -10.87 -1.25
CA CYS A 54 -10.33 -11.42 -2.55
C CYS A 54 -11.56 -10.71 -3.14
N SER A 55 -11.61 -10.61 -4.47
CA SER A 55 -12.68 -9.98 -5.25
C SER A 55 -14.06 -10.59 -4.93
N LYS A 56 -14.11 -11.92 -4.92
CA LYS A 56 -15.30 -12.73 -4.61
C LYS A 56 -15.05 -13.56 -3.36
N ILE A 57 -15.84 -13.33 -2.31
CA ILE A 57 -15.91 -14.20 -1.12
C ILE A 57 -17.40 -14.46 -0.87
N GLU A 58 -17.73 -15.71 -0.58
CA GLU A 58 -19.09 -16.12 -0.19
C GLU A 58 -19.55 -15.31 1.03
N LYS A 59 -20.71 -14.66 0.92
CA LYS A 59 -21.21 -13.76 1.98
C LYS A 59 -21.38 -14.48 3.30
N ASP A 60 -21.93 -15.70 3.26
CA ASP A 60 -22.17 -16.51 4.43
C ASP A 60 -20.86 -16.84 5.15
N TRP A 61 -19.81 -17.23 4.41
CA TRP A 61 -18.49 -17.48 4.98
C TRP A 61 -17.89 -16.22 5.61
N LYS A 62 -18.00 -15.07 4.92
CA LYS A 62 -17.47 -13.80 5.42
C LYS A 62 -18.17 -13.36 6.72
N ASN A 63 -19.46 -13.63 6.85
CA ASN A 63 -20.25 -13.30 8.04
C ASN A 63 -20.00 -14.30 9.17
N LEU A 64 -19.74 -15.57 8.82
CA LEU A 64 -19.53 -16.65 9.77
C LEU A 64 -18.16 -16.55 10.46
N ILE A 65 -17.11 -16.25 9.70
CA ILE A 65 -15.73 -16.24 10.21
C ILE A 65 -15.36 -14.84 10.71
N SER A 66 -15.07 -14.78 12.01
CA SER A 66 -14.74 -13.54 12.72
C SER A 66 -13.24 -13.32 12.94
N ILE A 67 -12.47 -14.41 13.05
CA ILE A 67 -11.04 -14.37 13.34
C ILE A 67 -10.31 -15.37 12.44
N TYR A 68 -9.15 -14.95 11.95
CA TYR A 68 -8.23 -15.76 11.15
C TYR A 68 -6.88 -15.81 11.87
N LEU A 69 -6.31 -17.01 12.04
CA LEU A 69 -4.93 -17.21 12.46
C LEU A 69 -4.19 -17.98 11.39
N LEU A 70 -3.13 -17.42 10.85
CA LEU A 70 -2.28 -18.06 9.86
C LEU A 70 -0.87 -18.21 10.41
N TYR A 71 -0.47 -19.46 10.64
CA TYR A 71 0.87 -19.82 11.08
C TYR A 71 1.72 -20.12 9.86
N PHE A 72 2.92 -19.55 9.82
CA PHE A 72 3.88 -19.77 8.74
C PHE A 72 5.31 -19.69 9.26
N GLU A 73 6.24 -20.26 8.50
CA GLU A 73 7.68 -20.05 8.69
C GLU A 73 8.24 -19.27 7.50
N TYR A 74 9.26 -18.44 7.76
CA TYR A 74 10.05 -17.78 6.74
C TYR A 74 11.54 -18.01 7.01
N GLY A 75 12.14 -18.94 6.25
CA GLY A 75 13.45 -19.49 6.63
C GLY A 75 13.30 -20.34 7.88
N ASP A 76 14.05 -20.02 8.93
CA ASP A 76 14.05 -20.74 10.21
C ASP A 76 13.17 -20.06 11.28
N GLU A 77 12.62 -18.89 10.96
CA GLU A 77 11.80 -18.08 11.87
C GLU A 77 10.32 -18.43 11.71
N GLN A 78 9.59 -18.50 12.82
CA GLN A 78 8.18 -18.88 12.85
C GLN A 78 7.31 -17.70 13.29
N TYR A 79 6.17 -17.55 12.63
CA TYR A 79 5.25 -16.43 12.80
C TYR A 79 3.80 -16.89 12.79
N CYS A 80 2.94 -16.08 13.41
CA CYS A 80 1.50 -16.18 13.32
C CYS A 80 0.91 -14.81 12.98
N VAL A 81 0.14 -14.72 11.90
CA VAL A 81 -0.72 -13.56 11.64
C VAL A 81 -2.09 -13.82 12.23
N LEU A 82 -2.57 -12.87 13.02
CA LEU A 82 -3.93 -12.83 13.56
C LEU A 82 -4.68 -11.68 12.89
N ARG A 83 -5.85 -11.95 12.33
CA ARG A 83 -6.76 -10.93 11.81
C ARG A 83 -8.11 -11.02 12.51
N CYS A 84 -8.56 -9.93 13.11
CA CYS A 84 -9.89 -9.77 13.69
C CYS A 84 -10.56 -8.53 13.08
N GLY A 85 -11.43 -8.74 12.10
CA GLY A 85 -12.02 -7.63 11.33
C GLY A 85 -10.96 -6.79 10.59
N LYS A 86 -10.74 -5.55 11.06
CA LYS A 86 -9.73 -4.62 10.53
C LYS A 86 -8.41 -4.64 11.30
N GLU A 87 -8.38 -5.27 12.47
CA GLU A 87 -7.20 -5.37 13.30
C GLU A 87 -6.31 -6.52 12.83
N PHE A 88 -5.02 -6.23 12.67
CA PHE A 88 -3.99 -7.17 12.29
C PHE A 88 -2.93 -7.24 13.38
N SER A 89 -2.53 -8.45 13.75
CA SER A 89 -1.38 -8.67 14.61
C SER A 89 -0.43 -9.67 13.96
N ILE A 90 0.87 -9.45 14.14
CA ILE A 90 1.91 -10.42 13.78
C ILE A 90 2.60 -10.83 15.08
N MET A 91 2.61 -12.13 15.33
CA MET A 91 3.31 -12.75 16.45
C MET A 91 4.53 -13.48 15.89
N LYS A 92 5.65 -13.41 16.60
CA LYS A 92 6.83 -14.21 16.34
C LYS A 92 6.94 -15.29 17.42
N GLU A 93 7.19 -16.53 17.01
CA GLU A 93 7.40 -17.63 17.94
C GLU A 93 8.88 -17.75 18.31
N GLU A 94 9.17 -17.77 19.61
CA GLU A 94 10.51 -17.97 20.16
C GLU A 94 10.42 -18.93 21.36
N LYS A 95 11.04 -20.11 21.25
CA LYS A 95 11.08 -21.12 22.33
C LYS A 95 9.70 -21.46 22.91
N ASN A 96 8.70 -21.70 22.04
CA ASN A 96 7.31 -21.98 22.39
C ASN A 96 6.56 -20.80 23.07
N ASN A 97 7.10 -19.59 23.03
CA ASN A 97 6.40 -18.36 23.42
C ASN A 97 6.12 -17.48 22.20
N TYR A 98 5.10 -16.65 22.28
CA TYR A 98 4.76 -15.70 21.21
C TYR A 98 5.01 -14.27 21.66
N THR A 99 5.83 -13.56 20.90
CA THR A 99 6.07 -12.13 21.09
C THR A 99 5.31 -11.34 20.03
N CYS A 100 4.54 -10.34 20.45
CA CYS A 100 3.84 -9.45 19.52
C CYS A 100 4.85 -8.55 18.80
N VAL A 101 4.95 -8.71 17.48
CA VAL A 101 5.81 -7.90 16.60
C VAL A 101 5.11 -6.59 16.24
N ILE A 102 3.80 -6.66 16.00
CA ILE A 102 2.94 -5.51 15.72
C ILE A 102 1.49 -5.87 16.03
N ASN A 103 0.73 -4.90 16.51
CA ASN A 103 -0.73 -4.88 16.46
C ASN A 103 -1.18 -3.53 15.86
N THR A 104 -2.00 -3.54 14.82
CA THR A 104 -2.47 -2.33 14.16
C THR A 104 -3.77 -2.52 13.37
N GLU A 105 -4.58 -1.47 13.29
CA GLU A 105 -5.67 -1.37 12.30
C GLU A 105 -5.21 -0.73 10.97
N LYS A 106 -3.98 -0.21 10.92
CA LYS A 106 -3.43 0.44 9.71
C LYS A 106 -2.87 -0.60 8.76
N PHE A 107 -3.60 -0.86 7.68
CA PHE A 107 -3.22 -1.83 6.65
C PHE A 107 -1.79 -1.65 6.09
N GLN A 108 -1.38 -0.40 5.83
CA GLN A 108 -0.04 -0.13 5.29
C GLN A 108 1.05 -0.54 6.29
N LEU A 109 0.88 -0.24 7.58
CA LEU A 109 1.86 -0.59 8.61
C LEU A 109 1.97 -2.11 8.82
N PHE A 110 0.84 -2.82 8.71
CA PHE A 110 0.83 -4.29 8.67
C PHE A 110 1.61 -4.84 7.48
N CYS A 111 1.38 -4.30 6.27
CA CYS A 111 2.11 -4.70 5.07
C CYS A 111 3.61 -4.42 5.18
N ASP A 112 3.99 -3.22 5.64
CA ASP A 112 5.39 -2.83 5.81
C ASP A 112 6.12 -3.80 6.75
N LYS A 113 5.46 -4.20 7.85
CA LYS A 113 6.05 -5.16 8.79
C LYS A 113 6.19 -6.57 8.22
N LEU A 114 5.22 -7.02 7.42
CA LEU A 114 5.36 -8.29 6.67
C LEU A 114 6.48 -8.21 5.63
N MET A 115 6.62 -7.09 4.92
CA MET A 115 7.70 -6.92 3.95
C MET A 115 9.07 -6.90 4.62
N GLU A 116 9.19 -6.31 5.81
CA GLU A 116 10.41 -6.39 6.63
C GLU A 116 10.75 -7.85 6.97
N ILE A 117 9.76 -8.63 7.44
CA ILE A 117 9.93 -10.07 7.73
C ILE A 117 10.35 -10.84 6.47
N PHE A 118 9.73 -10.53 5.32
CA PHE A 118 10.03 -11.18 4.05
C PHE A 118 11.28 -10.64 3.35
N GLU A 119 11.95 -9.63 3.91
CA GLU A 119 13.13 -8.98 3.31
C GLU A 119 12.82 -8.41 1.90
N VAL A 120 11.59 -7.93 1.71
CA VAL A 120 11.10 -7.32 0.45
C VAL A 120 11.11 -5.80 0.59
N ASN A 121 11.72 -5.11 -0.39
CA ASN A 121 11.76 -3.65 -0.40
C ASN A 121 11.58 -3.13 -1.83
N MET A 122 10.34 -3.25 -2.31
CA MET A 122 9.91 -2.72 -3.60
C MET A 122 9.18 -1.40 -3.33
N GLN A 123 9.90 -0.29 -3.47
CA GLN A 123 9.31 1.03 -3.28
C GLN A 123 8.29 1.35 -4.39
N CYS A 124 7.08 1.68 -3.95
CA CYS A 124 5.93 2.04 -4.75
C CYS A 124 5.56 3.50 -4.49
N VAL A 125 5.03 4.18 -5.50
CA VAL A 125 4.56 5.56 -5.39
C VAL A 125 3.03 5.57 -5.41
N ILE A 126 2.42 6.20 -4.42
CA ILE A 126 0.96 6.35 -4.37
C ILE A 126 0.52 7.38 -5.42
N SER A 127 -0.52 7.04 -6.19
CA SER A 127 -0.99 7.83 -7.33
C SER A 127 -1.52 9.22 -6.97
N ASN A 128 -2.08 9.42 -5.76
CA ASN A 128 -2.79 10.66 -5.40
C ASN A 128 -1.90 11.72 -4.73
N ASN A 129 -0.91 11.32 -3.93
CA ASN A 129 -0.09 12.21 -3.12
C ASN A 129 1.41 12.02 -3.38
N SER A 130 1.80 11.09 -4.25
CA SER A 130 3.20 10.73 -4.55
C SER A 130 4.01 10.27 -3.34
N GLU A 131 3.36 9.85 -2.27
CA GLU A 131 4.02 9.24 -1.12
C GLU A 131 4.67 7.92 -1.52
N ILE A 132 5.85 7.65 -0.96
CA ILE A 132 6.58 6.41 -1.18
C ILE A 132 6.22 5.44 -0.06
N ILE A 133 5.70 4.27 -0.46
CA ILE A 133 5.41 3.15 0.43
C ILE A 133 6.14 1.90 -0.07
N ASN A 134 6.23 0.87 0.76
CA ASN A 134 6.65 -0.44 0.25
C ASN A 134 5.47 -1.14 -0.44
N VAL A 135 5.77 -2.15 -1.25
CA VAL A 135 4.75 -3.01 -1.87
C VAL A 135 3.88 -3.66 -0.78
N THR A 136 2.60 -3.81 -1.06
CA THR A 136 1.63 -4.42 -0.13
C THR A 136 1.40 -5.89 -0.43
N THR A 137 0.90 -6.64 0.55
CA THR A 137 0.65 -8.08 0.41
C THR A 137 -0.25 -8.46 -0.78
N PRO A 138 -1.31 -7.71 -1.16
CA PRO A 138 -2.12 -8.06 -2.33
C PRO A 138 -1.33 -7.96 -3.64
N LEU A 139 -0.36 -7.05 -3.71
CA LEU A 139 0.53 -6.95 -4.85
C LEU A 139 1.59 -8.06 -4.81
N LEU A 140 2.24 -8.32 -3.67
CA LEU A 140 3.26 -9.37 -3.57
C LEU A 140 2.70 -10.77 -3.90
N PHE A 141 1.50 -11.09 -3.41
CA PHE A 141 0.88 -12.40 -3.58
C PHE A 141 0.02 -12.55 -4.83
N ARG A 142 0.06 -11.56 -5.72
CA ARG A 142 -0.82 -11.43 -6.88
C ARG A 142 -0.89 -12.67 -7.77
N PHE A 143 0.20 -13.43 -7.89
CA PHE A 143 0.25 -14.66 -8.70
C PHE A 143 0.20 -15.96 -7.88
N GLN A 144 0.00 -15.86 -6.57
CA GLN A 144 -0.03 -17.02 -5.67
C GLN A 144 -1.42 -17.57 -5.42
N TYR A 145 -2.44 -16.92 -5.98
CA TYR A 145 -3.82 -17.41 -5.97
C TYR A 145 -4.44 -17.19 -7.34
N ILE A 146 -5.08 -18.24 -7.87
CA ILE A 146 -5.92 -18.16 -9.07
C ILE A 146 -7.31 -18.61 -8.62
N ASP A 147 -8.28 -17.72 -8.76
CA ASP A 147 -9.66 -18.01 -8.38
C ASP A 147 -10.33 -18.97 -9.38
N GLN A 148 -11.25 -19.81 -8.89
CA GLN A 148 -11.95 -20.78 -9.73
C GLN A 148 -12.93 -20.12 -10.72
N ASP A 149 -13.54 -18.99 -10.37
CA ASP A 149 -14.60 -18.40 -11.18
C ASP A 149 -14.01 -17.62 -12.37
N ASP A 150 -13.21 -16.59 -12.08
CA ASP A 150 -12.66 -15.68 -13.10
C ASP A 150 -11.11 -15.66 -13.13
N GLY A 151 -10.44 -16.47 -12.30
CA GLY A 151 -8.98 -16.35 -12.15
C GLY A 151 -8.21 -16.64 -13.44
N TRP A 152 -8.72 -17.52 -14.29
CA TRP A 152 -8.08 -17.86 -15.57
C TRP A 152 -8.27 -16.78 -16.65
N SER A 153 -9.34 -15.99 -16.58
CA SER A 153 -9.61 -14.94 -17.56
C SER A 153 -8.88 -13.63 -17.25
N ASP A 154 -8.53 -13.38 -15.98
CA ASP A 154 -7.81 -12.17 -15.56
C ASP A 154 -6.78 -12.43 -14.44
N ILE A 155 -5.76 -13.24 -14.77
CA ILE A 155 -4.70 -13.66 -13.84
C ILE A 155 -4.04 -12.45 -13.18
N GLY A 156 -3.95 -12.52 -11.86
CA GLY A 156 -3.32 -11.50 -11.04
C GLY A 156 -4.26 -10.36 -10.67
N ASN A 157 -5.56 -10.43 -10.94
CA ASN A 157 -6.50 -9.39 -10.53
C ASN A 157 -7.51 -9.90 -9.48
N GLU A 158 -7.12 -10.91 -8.70
CA GLU A 158 -7.95 -11.57 -7.69
C GLU A 158 -8.16 -10.70 -6.44
N PHE A 159 -7.23 -9.80 -6.12
CA PHE A 159 -7.29 -8.98 -4.90
C PHE A 159 -7.79 -7.56 -5.15
N LYS A 160 -8.58 -7.05 -4.19
CA LYS A 160 -9.15 -5.68 -4.25
C LYS A 160 -8.11 -4.61 -3.88
N ASN A 161 -8.48 -3.37 -4.18
CA ASN A 161 -7.85 -2.16 -3.64
C ASN A 161 -6.34 -2.00 -3.92
N VAL A 162 -5.84 -2.44 -5.08
CA VAL A 162 -4.41 -2.28 -5.45
C VAL A 162 -4.12 -1.06 -6.33
N ARG A 163 -5.16 -0.43 -6.89
CA ARG A 163 -5.03 0.62 -7.93
C ARG A 163 -4.54 1.98 -7.41
N TYR A 164 -4.41 2.15 -6.09
CA TYR A 164 -3.92 3.39 -5.50
C TYR A 164 -2.40 3.56 -5.69
N ILE A 165 -1.69 2.51 -6.09
CA ILE A 165 -0.26 2.55 -6.43
C ILE A 165 -0.10 2.81 -7.94
N LYS A 166 0.79 3.74 -8.30
CA LYS A 166 1.10 4.08 -9.68
C LYS A 166 1.80 2.91 -10.38
N ASP A 167 1.42 2.65 -11.64
CA ASP A 167 1.97 1.57 -12.48
C ASP A 167 1.97 0.17 -11.83
N TRP A 168 1.12 -0.05 -10.82
CA TRP A 168 1.14 -1.23 -9.96
C TRP A 168 1.20 -2.56 -10.73
N LYS A 169 0.44 -2.70 -11.83
CA LYS A 169 0.40 -3.93 -12.64
C LYS A 169 1.74 -4.20 -13.31
N GLY A 170 2.28 -3.20 -14.02
CA GLY A 170 3.53 -3.36 -14.77
C GLY A 170 4.74 -3.52 -13.86
N ASP A 171 4.78 -2.77 -12.76
CA ASP A 171 5.89 -2.84 -11.80
C ASP A 171 5.88 -4.16 -11.03
N THR A 172 4.73 -4.54 -10.48
CA THR A 172 4.62 -5.77 -9.68
C THR A 172 4.90 -7.01 -10.54
N ASN A 173 4.49 -7.01 -11.81
CA ASN A 173 4.84 -8.10 -12.75
C ASN A 173 6.35 -8.27 -12.88
N LYS A 174 7.08 -7.17 -13.09
CA LYS A 174 8.53 -7.20 -13.28
C LYS A 174 9.27 -7.55 -11.98
N PHE A 175 8.72 -7.13 -10.84
CA PHE A 175 9.30 -7.44 -9.55
C PHE A 175 9.14 -8.92 -9.17
N ILE A 176 7.91 -9.46 -9.23
CA ILE A 176 7.64 -10.84 -8.82
C ILE A 176 8.35 -11.86 -9.72
N THR A 177 8.49 -11.58 -11.02
CA THR A 177 9.24 -12.45 -11.94
C THR A 177 10.76 -12.35 -11.76
N GLY A 178 11.24 -11.43 -10.93
CA GLY A 178 12.66 -11.16 -10.74
C GLY A 178 13.32 -10.40 -11.89
N TYR A 179 12.53 -9.87 -12.84
CA TYR A 179 13.05 -9.04 -13.94
C TYR A 179 13.65 -7.72 -13.44
N LEU A 180 13.08 -7.13 -12.39
CA LEU A 180 13.60 -5.95 -11.70
C LEU A 180 13.60 -6.18 -10.19
N ASN A 181 14.59 -5.62 -9.49
CA ASN A 181 14.84 -5.87 -8.07
C ASN A 181 14.56 -4.64 -7.19
N ASN A 182 14.79 -4.79 -5.88
CA ASN A 182 14.62 -3.74 -4.88
C ASN A 182 15.36 -2.45 -5.25
N ASP A 183 16.61 -2.55 -5.74
CA ASP A 183 17.44 -1.38 -6.04
C ASP A 183 16.90 -0.56 -7.20
N TYR A 184 16.38 -1.23 -8.24
CA TYR A 184 15.68 -0.56 -9.33
C TYR A 184 14.49 0.26 -8.80
N TYR A 185 13.65 -0.33 -7.94
CA TYR A 185 12.44 0.35 -7.46
C TYR A 185 12.75 1.49 -6.50
N LYS A 186 13.80 1.36 -5.67
CA LYS A 186 14.33 2.48 -4.86
C LYS A 186 14.77 3.66 -5.74
N LEU A 187 15.53 3.38 -6.81
CA LEU A 187 15.98 4.42 -7.75
C LEU A 187 14.80 5.03 -8.53
N LYS A 188 13.82 4.21 -8.95
CA LYS A 188 12.60 4.67 -9.63
C LYS A 188 11.81 5.63 -8.73
N ALA A 189 11.58 5.25 -7.47
CA ALA A 189 10.85 6.08 -6.51
C ALA A 189 11.58 7.40 -6.24
N LYS A 190 12.89 7.35 -6.00
CA LYS A 190 13.74 8.55 -5.82
C LYS A 190 13.69 9.48 -7.04
N LYS A 191 13.75 8.94 -8.26
CA LYS A 191 13.63 9.72 -9.49
C LYS A 191 12.29 10.45 -9.58
N ILE A 192 11.19 9.77 -9.23
CA ILE A 192 9.85 10.36 -9.25
C ILE A 192 9.75 11.49 -8.22
N GLN A 193 10.23 11.26 -7.00
CA GLN A 193 10.22 12.27 -5.94
C GLN A 193 11.00 13.53 -6.34
N LEU A 194 12.24 13.37 -6.83
CA LEU A 194 13.03 14.51 -7.32
C LEU A 194 12.37 15.26 -8.48
N SER A 195 11.63 14.56 -9.34
CA SER A 195 10.87 15.18 -10.42
C SER A 195 9.70 16.03 -9.87
N ASN A 196 9.00 15.51 -8.87
CA ASN A 196 7.91 16.23 -8.22
C ASN A 196 8.41 17.46 -7.45
N ASP A 197 9.49 17.30 -6.67
CA ASP A 197 10.12 18.41 -5.93
C ASP A 197 10.55 19.53 -6.88
N LYS A 198 11.12 19.15 -8.04
CA LYS A 198 11.48 20.12 -9.09
C LYS A 198 10.25 20.86 -9.62
N GLU A 199 9.15 20.17 -9.87
CA GLU A 199 7.91 20.80 -10.36
C GLU A 199 7.29 21.74 -9.32
N GLU A 200 7.31 21.37 -8.04
CA GLU A 200 6.85 22.21 -6.94
C GLU A 200 7.69 23.49 -6.84
N LYS A 201 9.02 23.36 -6.84
CA LYS A 201 9.94 24.51 -6.83
C LYS A 201 9.74 25.42 -8.04
N LEU A 202 9.46 24.86 -9.22
CA LEU A 202 9.13 25.66 -10.42
C LEU A 202 7.81 26.42 -10.27
N LYS A 203 6.80 25.85 -9.60
CA LYS A 203 5.53 26.54 -9.31
C LYS A 203 5.74 27.68 -8.31
N GLU A 204 6.47 27.44 -7.23
CA GLU A 204 6.85 28.47 -6.26
C GLU A 204 7.60 29.63 -6.93
N LEU A 205 8.58 29.32 -7.78
CA LEU A 205 9.37 30.31 -8.50
C LEU A 205 8.47 31.18 -9.39
N LYS A 206 7.58 30.58 -10.18
CA LYS A 206 6.62 31.32 -11.02
C LYS A 206 5.69 32.22 -10.19
N SER A 207 5.21 31.73 -9.03
CA SER A 207 4.37 32.54 -8.14
C SER A 207 5.14 33.74 -7.59
N ASN A 208 6.39 33.55 -7.20
CA ASN A 208 7.26 34.62 -6.72
C ASN A 208 7.57 35.64 -7.82
N GLU A 209 7.83 35.18 -9.04
CA GLU A 209 8.02 36.08 -10.21
C GLU A 209 6.76 36.92 -10.47
N MET A 210 5.56 36.32 -10.43
CA MET A 210 4.31 37.06 -10.59
C MET A 210 4.13 38.12 -9.49
N PHE A 211 4.44 37.77 -8.24
CA PHE A 211 4.36 38.68 -7.09
C PHE A 211 5.36 39.85 -7.18
N VAL A 212 6.61 39.56 -7.56
CA VAL A 212 7.63 40.61 -7.78
C VAL A 212 7.20 41.53 -8.92
N ASN A 213 6.65 40.98 -10.01
CA ASN A 213 6.16 41.76 -11.14
C ASN A 213 4.99 42.67 -10.73
N SER A 214 4.05 42.20 -9.91
CA SER A 214 2.94 43.03 -9.42
C SER A 214 3.44 44.17 -8.53
N ILE A 215 4.35 43.90 -7.58
CA ILE A 215 4.94 44.95 -6.73
C ILE A 215 5.68 45.98 -7.59
N SER A 216 6.49 45.52 -8.55
CA SER A 216 7.26 46.40 -9.43
C SER A 216 6.36 47.32 -10.24
N HIS A 217 5.22 46.81 -10.70
CA HIS A 217 4.23 47.59 -11.41
C HIS A 217 3.53 48.62 -10.50
N ASP A 218 3.18 48.24 -9.27
CA ASP A 218 2.56 49.15 -8.29
C ASP A 218 3.51 50.27 -7.84
N LEU A 219 4.80 49.96 -7.64
CA LEU A 219 5.83 50.97 -7.35
C LEU A 219 6.00 51.95 -8.52
N LYS A 220 6.01 51.47 -9.77
CA LYS A 220 6.05 52.35 -10.95
C LYS A 220 4.85 53.29 -10.99
N LYS A 221 3.63 52.78 -10.77
CA LYS A 221 2.43 53.61 -10.67
C LYS A 221 2.54 54.66 -9.57
N LYS A 222 3.00 54.28 -8.38
CA LYS A 222 3.17 55.21 -7.26
C LYS A 222 4.19 56.32 -7.58
N SER A 223 5.33 55.98 -8.19
CA SER A 223 6.32 56.98 -8.62
C SER A 223 5.77 57.94 -9.68
N GLN A 224 4.92 57.47 -10.60
CA GLN A 224 4.27 58.32 -11.59
C GLN A 224 3.28 59.29 -10.92
N LEU A 225 2.50 58.82 -9.94
CA LEU A 225 1.60 59.64 -9.14
C LEU A 225 2.34 60.69 -8.29
N GLU A 226 3.46 60.31 -7.66
CA GLU A 226 4.28 61.23 -6.88
C GLU A 226 4.92 62.32 -7.76
N ASN A 227 5.41 61.97 -8.96
CA ASN A 227 5.92 62.94 -9.93
C ASN A 227 4.83 63.92 -10.40
N LEU A 228 3.62 63.43 -10.70
CA LEU A 228 2.48 64.28 -11.09
C LEU A 228 2.09 65.25 -9.97
N ASN A 229 2.11 64.80 -8.71
CA ASN A 229 1.81 65.66 -7.57
C ASN A 229 2.90 66.71 -7.33
N GLN A 230 4.18 66.39 -7.56
CA GLN A 230 5.27 67.37 -7.48
C GLN A 230 5.19 68.44 -8.57
N LEU A 231 4.84 68.07 -9.81
CA LEU A 231 4.60 69.02 -10.91
C LEU A 231 3.48 70.02 -10.56
N ASN A 232 2.37 69.53 -10.00
CA ASN A 232 1.26 70.40 -9.60
C ASN A 232 1.62 71.35 -8.45
N THR A 233 2.51 70.98 -7.53
CA THR A 233 2.97 71.87 -6.45
C THR A 233 3.96 72.95 -6.89
N VAL A 234 4.64 72.78 -8.03
CA VAL A 234 5.57 73.81 -8.55
C VAL A 234 4.80 74.93 -9.28
N ASP A 235 3.69 74.60 -9.96
CA ASP A 235 2.85 75.58 -10.64
C ASP A 235 2.08 76.51 -9.68
N ASP A 236 1.80 76.06 -8.45
CA ASP A 236 1.15 76.90 -7.43
C ASP A 236 2.08 77.91 -6.75
N VAL A 237 3.41 77.74 -6.86
CA VAL A 237 4.40 78.66 -6.26
C VAL A 237 4.74 79.84 -7.18
N GLN A 238 4.40 79.76 -8.48
CA GLN A 238 4.65 80.84 -9.45
C GLN A 238 3.51 81.87 -9.57
N LYS A 239 2.50 81.83 -8.70
CA LYS A 239 1.30 82.70 -8.77
C LYS A 239 1.23 83.87 -7.77
N ASN A 240 2.32 84.22 -7.10
CA ASN A 240 2.41 85.43 -6.28
C ASN A 240 3.23 86.53 -6.95
#